data_AF-A0A533YKD9-F1
#
_entry.id   AF-A0A533YKD9-F1
#
_cell.length_a   1.000
_cell.length_b   1.000
_cell.length_c   1.000
_cell.angle_alpha   90.00
_cell.angle_beta   90.00
_cell.angle_gamma   90.00
#
_symmetry.space_group_name_H-M   'P 1'
#
loop_
_entity.id
_entity.type
_entity.pdbx_description
1 polymer ?
#
loop_
_entity_poly.entity_id
_entity_poly.type
_entity_poly.pdbx_seq_one_letter_code
_entity_poly.pdbx_strand_id
1 'polypeptide(L)'
;MVLFLTFALAITLWVTDAASAGSADSSRASAASWSGLIAQADALGLPTRFLRQIPPDFVTLEFDDLHQFAAEYHLDDHRMVLNQVLSFNAAGGALRPLVRMTHGELATFYHEFFHAYMDFISSAPDLAARDLEAARLLTFARTQQHCRYQQVLITPVVQRKSAVEPRILTDRESWEAVNETWAVFVGWAVWTKLELQDGRRSRQGQKSDAATGWLSRLKKADKSGELVGYYEPEDKAERSVTHKRYLAPPNRISPREVAILLEVVLGETTELARRSAAMMEQNRHPSGDGPLCQD
;
A
#
# COMPACT_ATOMS: atom_id res chain seq x y z
N MET A 1 35.09 75.81 -1.30
CA MET A 1 36.03 75.39 -2.35
C MET A 1 35.86 73.90 -2.53
N VAL A 2 35.62 73.46 -3.76
CA VAL A 2 35.48 72.08 -4.26
C VAL A 2 34.15 71.35 -3.97
N LEU A 3 33.31 71.45 -5.00
CA LEU A 3 32.26 70.54 -5.48
C LEU A 3 32.74 69.08 -5.54
N PHE A 4 31.88 68.10 -5.22
CA PHE A 4 31.78 66.87 -6.03
C PHE A 4 30.34 66.33 -6.00
N LEU A 5 29.74 66.29 -7.18
CA LEU A 5 28.53 65.55 -7.54
C LEU A 5 28.80 64.05 -7.45
N THR A 6 27.84 63.28 -6.91
CA THR A 6 27.59 61.91 -7.36
C THR A 6 26.08 61.69 -7.49
N PHE A 7 25.68 61.37 -8.72
CA PHE A 7 24.35 60.90 -9.10
C PHE A 7 24.18 59.46 -8.58
N ALA A 8 23.07 59.18 -7.88
CA ALA A 8 22.62 57.80 -7.64
C ALA A 8 21.21 57.66 -8.23
N LEU A 9 21.14 56.95 -9.35
CA LEU A 9 19.92 56.58 -10.06
C LEU A 9 19.27 55.40 -9.31
N ALA A 10 18.14 55.62 -8.66
CA ALA A 10 17.36 54.55 -8.04
C ALA A 10 16.50 53.85 -9.11
N ILE A 11 16.91 52.66 -9.53
CA ILE A 11 16.09 51.77 -10.36
C ILE A 11 15.24 50.94 -9.41
N THR A 12 13.95 51.25 -9.33
CA THR A 12 12.95 50.37 -8.71
C THR A 12 12.66 49.19 -9.64
N LEU A 13 13.25 48.03 -9.36
CA LEU A 13 12.86 46.75 -9.96
C LEU A 13 11.56 46.29 -9.31
N TRP A 14 10.49 46.30 -10.11
CA TRP A 14 9.26 45.58 -9.81
C TRP A 14 9.55 44.09 -10.03
N VAL A 15 9.66 43.33 -8.96
CA VAL A 15 9.61 41.87 -9.03
C VAL A 15 8.13 41.49 -9.11
N THR A 16 7.67 41.13 -10.30
CA THR A 16 6.39 40.45 -10.46
C THR A 16 6.58 38.99 -10.05
N ASP A 17 5.89 38.58 -8.99
CA ASP A 17 5.71 37.17 -8.63
C ASP A 17 5.03 36.44 -9.78
N ALA A 18 5.81 35.68 -10.55
CA ALA A 18 5.34 34.68 -11.50
C ALA A 18 5.47 33.30 -10.86
N ALA A 19 4.68 33.04 -9.81
CA ALA A 19 4.64 31.75 -9.15
C ALA A 19 3.18 31.34 -8.84
N SER A 20 2.41 31.00 -9.88
CA SER A 20 1.14 30.30 -9.70
C SER A 20 0.64 29.48 -10.91
N ALA A 21 1.41 29.36 -11.99
CA ALA A 21 0.98 28.62 -13.18
C ALA A 21 1.35 27.12 -13.18
N GLY A 22 2.37 26.71 -12.43
CA GLY A 22 2.86 25.31 -12.46
C GLY A 22 2.04 24.30 -11.65
N SER A 23 1.36 24.74 -10.59
CA SER A 23 0.60 23.85 -9.68
C SER A 23 -0.78 23.44 -10.22
N ALA A 24 -1.43 24.33 -10.98
CA ALA A 24 -2.76 24.05 -11.54
C ALA A 24 -2.70 23.07 -12.75
N ASP A 25 -1.59 23.08 -13.50
CA ASP A 25 -1.42 22.21 -14.67
C ASP A 25 -0.96 20.80 -14.27
N SER A 26 -0.07 20.70 -13.27
CA SER A 26 0.36 19.41 -12.70
C SER A 26 -0.77 18.68 -11.97
N SER A 27 -1.59 19.39 -11.18
CA SER A 27 -2.75 18.80 -10.49
C SER A 27 -3.81 18.30 -11.47
N ARG A 28 -4.07 19.04 -12.55
CA ARG A 28 -5.01 18.60 -13.60
C ARG A 28 -4.49 17.40 -14.38
N ALA A 29 -3.19 17.35 -14.68
CA ALA A 29 -2.55 16.20 -15.30
C ALA A 29 -2.55 14.97 -14.37
N SER A 30 -2.28 15.16 -13.07
CA SER A 30 -2.36 14.09 -12.07
C SER A 30 -3.78 13.53 -11.95
N ALA A 31 -4.79 14.40 -11.88
CA ALA A 31 -6.20 13.98 -11.82
C ALA A 31 -6.66 13.20 -13.06
N ALA A 32 -6.21 13.62 -14.26
CA ALA A 32 -6.47 12.91 -15.51
C ALA A 32 -5.74 11.55 -15.54
N SER A 33 -4.54 11.47 -14.96
CA SER A 33 -3.76 10.24 -14.82
C SER A 33 -4.42 9.24 -13.87
N TRP A 34 -4.88 9.70 -12.71
CA TRP A 34 -5.52 8.87 -11.67
C TRP A 34 -6.86 8.28 -12.14
N SER A 35 -7.71 9.10 -12.74
CA SER A 35 -9.00 8.63 -13.31
C SER A 35 -8.80 7.64 -14.45
N GLY A 36 -7.80 7.87 -15.33
CA GLY A 36 -7.40 6.93 -16.37
C GLY A 36 -6.87 5.61 -15.83
N LEU A 37 -6.13 5.64 -14.72
CA LEU A 37 -5.64 4.45 -14.02
C LEU A 37 -6.80 3.61 -13.48
N ILE A 38 -7.75 4.26 -12.79
CA ILE A 38 -8.94 3.58 -12.25
C ILE A 38 -9.73 2.91 -13.38
N ALA A 39 -9.95 3.61 -14.50
CA ALA A 39 -10.69 3.05 -15.64
C ALA A 39 -9.99 1.81 -16.23
N GLN A 40 -8.66 1.81 -16.32
CA GLN A 40 -7.89 0.66 -16.79
C GLN A 40 -7.96 -0.51 -15.80
N ALA A 41 -7.86 -0.24 -14.50
CA ALA A 41 -7.98 -1.26 -13.46
C ALA A 41 -9.37 -1.92 -13.48
N ASP A 42 -10.42 -1.13 -13.64
CA ASP A 42 -11.81 -1.60 -13.77
C ASP A 42 -11.99 -2.52 -14.99
N ALA A 43 -11.41 -2.14 -16.14
CA ALA A 43 -11.44 -2.94 -17.36
C ALA A 43 -10.72 -4.29 -17.24
N LEU A 44 -9.74 -4.39 -16.33
CA LEU A 44 -9.05 -5.63 -15.99
C LEU A 44 -9.76 -6.44 -14.88
N GLY A 45 -10.86 -5.92 -14.32
CA GLY A 45 -11.55 -6.55 -13.18
C GLY A 45 -10.75 -6.52 -11.89
N LEU A 46 -9.82 -5.56 -11.76
CA LEU A 46 -9.05 -5.31 -10.56
C LEU A 46 -9.86 -4.48 -9.54
N PRO A 47 -9.55 -4.55 -8.24
CA PRO A 47 -10.28 -3.78 -7.23
C PRO A 47 -10.12 -2.27 -7.44
N THR A 48 -11.22 -1.55 -7.67
CA THR A 48 -11.17 -0.08 -7.84
C THR A 48 -11.85 0.69 -6.71
N ARG A 49 -12.53 -0.01 -5.78
CA ARG A 49 -13.37 0.62 -4.76
C ARG A 49 -12.59 1.64 -3.92
N PHE A 50 -11.50 1.22 -3.30
CA PHE A 50 -10.70 2.09 -2.44
C PHE A 50 -9.95 3.18 -3.24
N LEU A 51 -9.49 2.86 -4.46
CA LEU A 51 -8.84 3.82 -5.36
C LEU A 51 -9.75 5.01 -5.69
N ARG A 52 -11.05 4.74 -5.88
CA ARG A 52 -12.06 5.78 -6.18
C ARG A 52 -12.35 6.70 -4.99
N GLN A 53 -11.94 6.32 -3.77
CA GLN A 53 -12.12 7.16 -2.59
C GLN A 53 -10.98 8.18 -2.44
N ILE A 54 -9.79 7.87 -2.95
CA ILE A 54 -8.64 8.78 -2.93
C ILE A 54 -8.94 9.95 -3.88
N PRO A 55 -8.92 11.21 -3.40
CA PRO A 55 -9.05 12.37 -4.27
C PRO A 55 -7.97 12.36 -5.36
N PRO A 56 -8.30 12.68 -6.63
CA PRO A 56 -7.33 12.59 -7.72
C PRO A 56 -6.10 13.50 -7.58
N ASP A 57 -6.17 14.51 -6.72
CA ASP A 57 -5.13 15.46 -6.38
C ASP A 57 -4.40 15.12 -5.06
N PHE A 58 -4.81 14.07 -4.36
CA PHE A 58 -4.15 13.61 -3.13
C PHE A 58 -2.77 13.01 -3.44
N VAL A 59 -2.67 12.20 -4.51
CA VAL A 59 -1.41 11.55 -4.90
C VAL A 59 -0.78 12.27 -6.09
N THR A 60 0.51 12.60 -5.97
CA THR A 60 1.31 13.04 -7.11
C THR A 60 2.06 11.85 -7.71
N LEU A 61 1.83 11.57 -8.99
CA LEU A 61 2.51 10.48 -9.71
C LEU A 61 3.79 10.99 -10.36
N GLU A 62 4.92 10.33 -10.07
CA GLU A 62 6.23 10.63 -10.65
C GLU A 62 6.88 9.36 -11.19
N PHE A 63 7.87 9.53 -12.07
CA PHE A 63 8.69 8.43 -12.59
C PHE A 63 10.16 8.66 -12.26
N ASP A 64 10.82 7.63 -11.72
CA ASP A 64 12.25 7.65 -11.41
C ASP A 64 12.86 6.24 -11.60
N ASP A 65 14.19 6.12 -11.59
CA ASP A 65 14.89 4.84 -11.68
C ASP A 65 14.93 4.10 -10.33
N LEU A 66 13.79 3.51 -9.98
CA LEU A 66 13.62 2.65 -8.82
C LEU A 66 14.26 1.27 -9.07
N HIS A 67 15.59 1.20 -9.09
CA HIS A 67 16.39 0.01 -9.45
C HIS A 67 15.74 -1.36 -9.12
N GLN A 68 15.28 -1.56 -7.88
CA GLN A 68 14.75 -2.85 -7.41
C GLN A 68 13.23 -2.89 -7.22
N PHE A 69 12.53 -1.76 -7.34
CA PHE A 69 11.12 -1.64 -6.99
C PHE A 69 10.31 -1.14 -8.17
N ALA A 70 9.07 -1.61 -8.29
CA ALA A 70 8.17 -1.16 -9.36
C ALA A 70 7.52 0.19 -9.01
N ALA A 71 7.25 0.43 -7.73
CA ALA A 71 6.68 1.66 -7.21
C ALA A 71 7.08 1.83 -5.74
N GLU A 72 7.06 3.07 -5.26
CA GLU A 72 7.25 3.45 -3.86
C GLU A 72 6.32 4.62 -3.52
N TYR A 73 5.60 4.53 -2.40
CA TYR A 73 4.81 5.64 -1.86
C TYR A 73 5.56 6.38 -0.75
N HIS A 74 5.60 7.71 -0.84
CA HIS A 74 6.19 8.60 0.16
C HIS A 74 5.09 9.35 0.92
N LEU A 75 5.05 9.14 2.24
CA LEU A 75 4.04 9.71 3.13
C LEU A 75 4.18 11.23 3.32
N ASP A 76 5.41 11.75 3.30
CA ASP A 76 5.70 13.15 3.67
C ASP A 76 5.16 14.16 2.64
N ASP A 77 5.04 13.75 1.36
CA ASP A 77 4.66 14.60 0.23
C ASP A 77 3.55 13.98 -0.63
N HIS A 78 2.90 12.91 -0.14
CA HIS A 78 1.84 12.15 -0.82
C HIS A 78 2.22 11.77 -2.26
N ARG A 79 3.47 11.35 -2.42
CA ARG A 79 4.05 11.09 -3.74
C ARG A 79 4.16 9.60 -4.02
N MET A 80 3.72 9.20 -5.20
CA MET A 80 3.86 7.85 -5.72
C MET A 80 4.91 7.87 -6.83
N VAL A 81 6.10 7.35 -6.53
CA VAL A 81 7.18 7.22 -7.50
C VAL A 81 7.07 5.86 -8.16
N LEU A 82 7.09 5.84 -9.49
CA LEU A 82 7.00 4.64 -10.30
C LEU A 82 8.32 4.40 -11.02
N ASN A 83 8.74 3.15 -11.16
CA ASN A 83 9.94 2.86 -11.92
C ASN A 83 9.77 3.35 -13.37
N GLN A 84 10.79 4.02 -13.92
CA GLN A 84 10.78 4.55 -15.28
C GLN A 84 10.40 3.49 -16.33
N VAL A 85 10.74 2.21 -16.14
CA VAL A 85 10.37 1.10 -17.05
C VAL A 85 8.85 0.92 -17.19
N LEU A 86 8.08 1.42 -16.23
CA LEU A 86 6.61 1.36 -16.20
C LEU A 86 5.96 2.54 -16.90
N SER A 87 6.75 3.52 -17.33
CA SER A 87 6.25 4.59 -18.18
C SER A 87 6.11 4.13 -19.64
N PHE A 88 5.23 4.78 -20.39
CA PHE A 88 5.04 4.54 -21.82
C PHE A 88 6.37 4.80 -22.56
N ASN A 89 6.89 3.75 -23.20
CA ASN A 89 8.21 3.75 -23.86
C ASN A 89 9.39 4.16 -22.95
N ALA A 90 9.29 3.97 -21.62
CA ALA A 90 10.31 4.40 -20.65
C ALA A 90 10.62 5.92 -20.67
N ALA A 91 9.67 6.74 -21.14
CA ALA A 91 9.86 8.18 -21.35
C ALA A 91 9.52 9.05 -20.12
N GLY A 92 9.00 8.48 -19.03
CA GLY A 92 8.69 9.18 -17.78
C GLY A 92 7.50 10.14 -17.80
N GLY A 93 6.76 10.23 -18.93
CA GLY A 93 5.65 11.19 -19.08
C GLY A 93 4.24 10.64 -18.83
N ALA A 94 4.05 9.33 -18.92
CA ALA A 94 2.75 8.70 -18.75
C ALA A 94 2.90 7.22 -18.37
N LEU A 95 1.95 6.69 -17.60
CA LEU A 95 1.92 5.28 -17.23
C LEU A 95 1.70 4.39 -18.46
N ARG A 96 2.47 3.30 -18.60
CA ARG A 96 2.20 2.26 -19.58
C ARG A 96 0.83 1.63 -19.29
N PRO A 97 0.07 1.20 -20.30
CA PRO A 97 -1.23 0.57 -20.07
C PRO A 97 -1.14 -0.63 -19.10
N LEU A 98 -2.04 -0.71 -18.12
CA LEU A 98 -2.01 -1.75 -17.08
C LEU A 98 -2.08 -3.17 -17.67
N VAL A 99 -2.76 -3.34 -18.81
CA VAL A 99 -2.86 -4.62 -19.54
C VAL A 99 -1.50 -5.14 -20.05
N ARG A 100 -0.48 -4.26 -20.14
CA ARG A 100 0.88 -4.62 -20.54
C ARG A 100 1.80 -4.86 -19.35
N MET A 101 1.31 -4.73 -18.12
CA MET A 101 2.07 -4.98 -16.92
C MET A 101 2.01 -6.46 -16.51
N THR A 102 3.08 -6.93 -15.88
CA THR A 102 3.11 -8.26 -15.28
C THR A 102 2.24 -8.31 -14.03
N HIS A 103 1.86 -9.52 -13.61
CA HIS A 103 1.14 -9.71 -12.34
C HIS A 103 1.92 -9.15 -11.14
N GLY A 104 3.25 -9.20 -11.19
CA GLY A 104 4.11 -8.64 -10.15
C GLY A 104 4.12 -7.13 -10.10
N GLU A 105 4.23 -6.47 -11.24
CA GLU A 105 4.13 -5.01 -11.32
C GLU A 105 2.77 -4.53 -10.79
N LEU A 106 1.67 -5.20 -11.18
CA LEU A 106 0.33 -4.88 -10.67
C LEU A 106 0.17 -5.18 -9.17
N ALA A 107 0.78 -6.26 -8.67
CA ALA A 107 0.79 -6.57 -7.24
C ALA A 107 1.50 -5.48 -6.42
N THR A 108 2.68 -5.03 -6.87
CA THR A 108 3.40 -3.92 -6.23
C THR A 108 2.61 -2.62 -6.30
N PHE A 109 1.96 -2.31 -7.42
CA PHE A 109 1.09 -1.12 -7.49
C PHE A 109 -0.02 -1.15 -6.46
N TYR A 110 -0.69 -2.29 -6.29
CA TYR A 110 -1.76 -2.40 -5.33
C TYR A 110 -1.28 -2.39 -3.87
N HIS A 111 -0.04 -2.83 -3.62
CA HIS A 111 0.64 -2.64 -2.35
C HIS A 111 0.83 -1.14 -2.06
N GLU A 112 1.44 -0.39 -2.99
CA GLU A 112 1.66 1.04 -2.80
C GLU A 112 0.37 1.88 -2.79
N PHE A 113 -0.61 1.56 -3.64
CA PHE A 113 -1.90 2.24 -3.60
C PHE A 113 -2.62 2.03 -2.28
N PHE A 114 -2.42 0.88 -1.65
CA PHE A 114 -2.96 0.64 -0.33
C PHE A 114 -2.31 1.55 0.72
N HIS A 115 -1.00 1.79 0.64
CA HIS A 115 -0.34 2.79 1.50
C HIS A 115 -0.91 4.20 1.29
N ALA A 116 -1.08 4.64 0.03
CA ALA A 116 -1.71 5.91 -0.28
C ALA A 116 -3.15 6.02 0.25
N TYR A 117 -3.90 4.93 0.20
CA TYR A 117 -5.26 4.88 0.75
C TYR A 117 -5.27 5.00 2.27
N MET A 118 -4.42 4.25 2.97
CA MET A 118 -4.32 4.28 4.42
C MET A 118 -3.85 5.64 4.93
N ASP A 119 -2.94 6.28 4.19
CA ASP A 119 -2.54 7.67 4.43
C ASP A 119 -3.74 8.62 4.26
N PHE A 120 -4.42 8.59 3.10
CA PHE A 120 -5.61 9.42 2.85
C PHE A 120 -6.65 9.31 3.97
N ILE A 121 -7.06 8.09 4.34
CA ILE A 121 -8.11 7.93 5.35
C ILE A 121 -7.64 8.35 6.75
N SER A 122 -6.32 8.35 7.01
CA SER A 122 -5.75 8.77 8.30
C SER A 122 -5.45 10.27 8.36
N SER A 123 -5.05 10.91 7.26
CA SER A 123 -4.65 12.32 7.21
C SER A 123 -5.82 13.26 6.91
N ALA A 124 -6.89 12.76 6.29
CA ALA A 124 -8.11 13.51 6.00
C ALA A 124 -9.37 12.88 6.66
N PRO A 125 -9.42 12.77 8.00
CA PRO A 125 -10.48 12.02 8.70
C PRO A 125 -11.89 12.56 8.43
N ASP A 126 -12.07 13.87 8.21
CA ASP A 126 -13.38 14.45 7.88
C ASP A 126 -13.89 14.05 6.49
N LEU A 127 -12.98 13.85 5.54
CA LEU A 127 -13.31 13.35 4.20
C LEU A 127 -13.55 11.85 4.24
N ALA A 128 -12.71 11.11 4.98
CA ALA A 128 -12.84 9.67 5.16
C ALA A 128 -14.13 9.29 5.91
N ALA A 129 -14.55 10.07 6.90
CA ALA A 129 -15.76 9.83 7.69
C ALA A 129 -17.05 9.88 6.85
N ARG A 130 -16.99 10.39 5.61
CA ARG A 130 -18.12 10.34 4.66
C ARG A 130 -18.35 8.92 4.11
N ASP A 131 -17.35 8.04 4.20
CA ASP A 131 -17.48 6.62 3.88
C ASP A 131 -17.40 5.80 5.17
N LEU A 132 -18.54 5.19 5.54
CA LEU A 132 -18.64 4.34 6.72
C LEU A 132 -17.68 3.14 6.69
N GLU A 133 -17.34 2.65 5.50
CA GLU A 133 -16.45 1.51 5.32
C GLU A 133 -14.98 1.92 5.50
N ALA A 134 -14.61 3.13 5.05
CA ALA A 134 -13.30 3.71 5.34
C ALA A 134 -13.13 3.96 6.85
N ALA A 135 -14.14 4.52 7.51
CA ALA A 135 -14.14 4.71 8.96
C ALA A 135 -14.06 3.38 9.73
N ARG A 136 -14.79 2.36 9.26
CA ARG A 136 -14.73 0.99 9.82
C ARG A 136 -13.34 0.39 9.69
N LEU A 137 -12.71 0.51 8.52
CA LEU A 137 -11.36 0.01 8.27
C LEU A 137 -10.33 0.71 9.15
N LEU A 138 -10.36 2.04 9.23
CA LEU A 138 -9.41 2.81 10.03
C LEU A 138 -9.56 2.50 11.53
N THR A 139 -10.79 2.44 12.03
CA THR A 139 -11.06 2.06 13.42
C THR A 139 -10.50 0.68 13.72
N PHE A 140 -10.79 -0.29 12.86
CA PHE A 140 -10.28 -1.64 13.01
C PHE A 140 -8.74 -1.69 12.94
N ALA A 141 -8.12 -0.94 12.04
CA ALA A 141 -6.65 -0.84 11.92
C ALA A 141 -6.01 -0.30 13.21
N ARG A 142 -6.59 0.74 13.81
CA ARG A 142 -6.11 1.30 15.09
C ARG A 142 -6.27 0.30 16.24
N THR A 143 -7.36 -0.45 16.28
CA THR A 143 -7.51 -1.57 17.23
C THR A 143 -6.43 -2.63 17.03
N GLN A 144 -6.17 -3.05 15.78
CA GLN A 144 -5.11 -4.03 15.52
C GLN A 144 -3.73 -3.48 15.89
N GLN A 145 -3.44 -2.22 15.58
CA GLN A 145 -2.20 -1.54 15.93
C GLN A 145 -1.87 -1.73 17.42
N HIS A 146 -2.82 -1.38 18.29
CA HIS A 146 -2.61 -1.40 19.74
C HIS A 146 -2.58 -2.82 20.30
N CYS A 147 -3.46 -3.70 19.81
CA CYS A 147 -3.64 -5.02 20.41
C CYS A 147 -2.71 -6.11 19.86
N ARG A 148 -2.21 -5.99 18.62
CA ARG A 148 -1.37 -7.02 17.95
C ARG A 148 -0.01 -6.55 17.50
N TYR A 149 0.11 -5.30 17.06
CA TYR A 149 1.33 -4.81 16.42
C TYR A 149 2.20 -3.96 17.35
N GLN A 150 1.70 -3.58 18.53
CA GLN A 150 2.54 -2.92 19.54
C GLN A 150 3.48 -3.89 20.26
N GLN A 151 3.14 -5.19 20.31
CA GLN A 151 3.99 -6.25 20.85
C GLN A 151 4.10 -7.38 19.84
N VAL A 152 5.27 -7.50 19.21
CA VAL A 152 5.48 -8.42 18.09
C VAL A 152 6.65 -9.36 18.36
N LEU A 153 6.63 -10.50 17.69
CA LEU A 153 7.83 -11.28 17.45
C LEU A 153 8.40 -10.86 16.09
N ILE A 154 9.71 -10.61 16.04
CA ILE A 154 10.45 -10.37 14.80
C ILE A 154 11.31 -11.59 14.45
N THR A 155 11.68 -11.72 13.18
CA THR A 155 12.73 -12.63 12.74
C THR A 155 14.01 -11.82 12.53
N PRO A 156 14.96 -11.78 13.49
CA PRO A 156 16.12 -10.90 13.42
C PRO A 156 17.06 -11.23 12.25
N VAL A 157 17.03 -12.48 11.76
CA VAL A 157 17.74 -12.93 10.57
C VAL A 157 16.74 -13.63 9.66
N VAL A 158 16.39 -13.04 8.53
CA VAL A 158 15.32 -13.51 7.63
C VAL A 158 15.51 -14.99 7.22
N GLN A 159 16.76 -15.44 7.07
CA GLN A 159 17.09 -16.82 6.72
C GLN A 159 16.89 -17.83 7.87
N ARG A 160 16.79 -17.36 9.12
CA ARG A 160 16.59 -18.17 10.33
C ARG A 160 15.18 -17.99 10.89
N LYS A 161 14.17 -18.44 10.14
CA LYS A 161 12.74 -18.28 10.48
C LYS A 161 12.30 -18.84 11.84
N SER A 162 13.08 -19.73 12.45
CA SER A 162 12.82 -20.27 13.79
C SER A 162 13.40 -19.43 14.93
N ALA A 163 14.35 -18.54 14.63
CA ALA A 163 14.85 -17.59 15.60
C ALA A 163 13.88 -16.40 15.63
N VAL A 164 13.20 -16.23 16.76
CA VAL A 164 12.26 -15.14 16.99
C VAL A 164 12.68 -14.33 18.21
N GLU A 165 12.45 -13.02 18.16
CA GLU A 165 12.77 -12.08 19.24
C GLU A 165 11.54 -11.21 19.54
N PRO A 166 11.13 -11.05 20.81
CA PRO A 166 10.04 -10.15 21.16
C PRO A 166 10.48 -8.69 21.08
N ARG A 167 9.59 -7.84 20.58
CA ARG A 167 9.75 -6.39 20.49
C ARG A 167 8.50 -5.67 20.93
N ILE A 168 8.70 -4.54 21.59
CA ILE A 168 7.66 -3.54 21.87
C ILE A 168 7.92 -2.41 20.87
N LEU A 169 6.95 -2.13 20.02
CA LEU A 169 7.04 -1.13 18.97
C LEU A 169 6.49 0.21 19.47
N THR A 170 7.03 1.31 18.96
CA THR A 170 6.44 2.63 19.14
C THR A 170 5.09 2.73 18.41
N ASP A 171 4.36 3.84 18.63
CA ASP A 171 3.12 4.08 17.89
C ASP A 171 3.37 4.20 16.39
N ARG A 172 4.49 4.78 15.96
CA ARG A 172 4.85 4.88 14.54
C ARG A 172 5.21 3.51 13.97
N GLU A 173 6.12 2.78 14.62
CA GLU A 173 6.58 1.45 14.16
C GLU A 173 5.42 0.44 14.11
N SER A 174 4.52 0.46 15.10
CA SER A 174 3.35 -0.42 15.12
C SER A 174 2.33 -0.06 14.02
N TRP A 175 2.14 1.23 13.73
CA TRP A 175 1.29 1.67 12.61
C TRP A 175 1.86 1.21 11.27
N GLU A 176 3.17 1.37 11.08
CA GLU A 176 3.88 0.89 9.90
C GLU A 176 3.76 -0.63 9.76
N ALA A 177 3.96 -1.38 10.84
CA ALA A 177 3.83 -2.84 10.84
C ALA A 177 2.43 -3.34 10.42
N VAL A 178 1.36 -2.66 10.84
CA VAL A 178 -0.01 -2.92 10.37
C VAL A 178 -0.10 -2.65 8.87
N ASN A 179 0.32 -1.45 8.45
CA ASN A 179 0.14 -0.97 7.09
C ASN A 179 0.89 -1.87 6.08
N GLU A 180 2.16 -2.20 6.37
CA GLU A 180 2.98 -3.12 5.58
C GLU A 180 2.37 -4.53 5.51
N THR A 181 1.90 -5.07 6.64
CA THR A 181 1.30 -6.40 6.66
C THR A 181 0.05 -6.46 5.79
N TRP A 182 -0.77 -5.41 5.82
CA TRP A 182 -1.99 -5.32 5.03
C TRP A 182 -1.69 -5.06 3.55
N ALA A 183 -0.73 -4.20 3.24
CA ALA A 183 -0.28 -3.93 1.88
C ALA A 183 0.29 -5.19 1.21
N VAL A 184 1.09 -5.99 1.94
CA VAL A 184 1.56 -7.32 1.47
C VAL A 184 0.38 -8.20 1.09
N PHE A 185 -0.66 -8.27 1.92
CA PHE A 185 -1.86 -9.05 1.60
C PHE A 185 -2.61 -8.50 0.37
N VAL A 186 -2.78 -7.19 0.25
CA VAL A 186 -3.48 -6.56 -0.87
C VAL A 186 -2.77 -6.84 -2.20
N GLY A 187 -1.44 -6.68 -2.25
CA GLY A 187 -0.65 -7.03 -3.43
C GLY A 187 -0.74 -8.53 -3.76
N TRP A 188 -0.61 -9.39 -2.75
CA TRP A 188 -0.74 -10.85 -2.90
C TRP A 188 -2.13 -11.27 -3.43
N ALA A 189 -3.19 -10.62 -2.95
CA ALA A 189 -4.57 -10.90 -3.35
C ALA A 189 -4.79 -10.57 -4.84
N VAL A 190 -4.28 -9.42 -5.28
CA VAL A 190 -4.35 -8.99 -6.68
C VAL A 190 -3.57 -9.93 -7.59
N TRP A 191 -2.32 -10.28 -7.23
CA TRP A 191 -1.55 -11.29 -7.96
C TRP A 191 -2.35 -12.59 -8.09
N THR A 192 -2.87 -13.08 -6.98
CA THR A 192 -3.59 -14.36 -6.93
C THR A 192 -4.82 -14.36 -7.82
N LYS A 193 -5.58 -13.26 -7.84
CA LYS A 193 -6.77 -13.11 -8.68
C LYS A 193 -6.41 -13.15 -10.16
N LEU A 194 -5.37 -12.42 -10.57
CA LEU A 194 -4.89 -12.39 -11.95
C LEU A 194 -4.44 -13.77 -12.43
N GLU A 195 -3.63 -14.48 -11.64
CA GLU A 195 -3.20 -15.85 -11.91
C GLU A 195 -4.36 -16.84 -12.08
N LEU A 196 -5.38 -16.73 -11.23
CA LEU A 196 -6.56 -17.59 -11.31
C LEU A 196 -7.42 -17.27 -12.53
N GLN A 197 -7.47 -16.00 -12.97
CA GLN A 197 -8.16 -15.59 -14.19
C GLN A 197 -7.45 -16.11 -15.46
N ASP A 198 -6.13 -16.00 -15.53
CA ASP A 198 -5.35 -16.49 -16.68
C ASP A 198 -5.30 -18.02 -16.75
N GLY A 199 -5.19 -18.68 -15.60
CA GLY A 199 -5.32 -20.14 -15.49
C GLY A 199 -6.68 -20.68 -15.97
N ARG A 200 -7.74 -19.85 -15.91
CA ARG A 200 -9.07 -20.20 -16.46
C ARG A 200 -9.14 -20.00 -17.96
N ARG A 201 -8.58 -18.91 -18.48
CA ARG A 201 -8.53 -18.62 -19.92
C ARG A 201 -7.76 -19.72 -20.68
N SER A 202 -6.68 -20.23 -20.09
CA SER A 202 -5.86 -21.30 -20.66
C SER A 202 -6.49 -22.70 -20.58
N ARG A 203 -7.44 -22.94 -19.67
CA ARG A 203 -8.10 -24.24 -19.44
C ARG A 203 -9.58 -24.24 -19.83
N GLN A 204 -9.89 -23.70 -21.02
CA GLN A 204 -11.22 -23.76 -21.63
C GLN A 204 -11.75 -25.21 -21.62
N GLY A 205 -12.57 -25.55 -20.62
CA GLY A 205 -13.18 -26.87 -20.46
C GLY A 205 -13.25 -27.40 -19.01
N GLN A 206 -12.36 -26.97 -18.11
CA GLN A 206 -12.44 -27.35 -16.69
C GLN A 206 -13.04 -26.21 -15.86
N LYS A 207 -14.25 -26.42 -15.32
CA LYS A 207 -14.85 -25.55 -14.29
C LYS A 207 -14.07 -25.70 -12.98
N SER A 208 -12.89 -25.10 -12.91
CA SER A 208 -12.20 -24.84 -11.66
C SER A 208 -12.98 -23.77 -10.89
N ASP A 209 -13.50 -24.13 -9.71
CA ASP A 209 -14.10 -23.18 -8.78
C ASP A 209 -13.03 -22.18 -8.31
N ALA A 210 -13.19 -20.90 -8.65
CA ALA A 210 -12.24 -19.84 -8.28
C ALA A 210 -12.11 -19.75 -6.77
N ALA A 211 -13.20 -19.95 -6.04
CA ALA A 211 -13.18 -19.90 -4.60
C ALA A 211 -12.29 -21.01 -4.05
N THR A 212 -12.37 -22.22 -4.60
CA THR A 212 -11.48 -23.33 -4.23
C THR A 212 -10.02 -23.02 -4.56
N GLY A 213 -9.72 -22.48 -5.75
CA GLY A 213 -8.37 -22.08 -6.13
C GLY A 213 -7.78 -20.98 -5.23
N TRP A 214 -8.59 -19.97 -4.92
CA TRP A 214 -8.28 -18.90 -3.98
C TRP A 214 -7.94 -19.44 -2.60
N LEU A 215 -8.83 -20.24 -2.00
CA LEU A 215 -8.64 -20.77 -0.64
C LEU A 215 -7.41 -21.68 -0.57
N SER A 216 -7.12 -22.45 -1.62
CA SER A 216 -5.91 -23.28 -1.67
C SER A 216 -4.64 -22.44 -1.70
N ARG A 217 -4.62 -21.32 -2.45
CA ARG A 217 -3.47 -20.41 -2.49
C ARG A 217 -3.31 -19.67 -1.16
N LEU A 218 -4.41 -19.17 -0.58
CA LEU A 218 -4.40 -18.52 0.73
C LEU A 218 -3.87 -19.46 1.81
N LYS A 219 -4.30 -20.73 1.82
CA LYS A 219 -3.79 -21.76 2.74
C LYS A 219 -2.28 -21.95 2.64
N LYS A 220 -1.74 -21.92 1.42
CA LYS A 220 -0.31 -22.07 1.18
C LYS A 220 0.45 -20.85 1.70
N ALA A 221 -0.01 -19.64 1.39
CA ALA A 221 0.60 -18.38 1.80
C ALA A 221 0.59 -18.19 3.33
N ASP A 222 -0.52 -18.54 3.97
CA ASP A 222 -0.67 -18.55 5.43
C ASP A 222 0.34 -19.50 6.10
N LYS A 223 0.54 -20.70 5.54
CA LYS A 223 1.49 -21.69 6.07
C LYS A 223 2.96 -21.37 5.79
N SER A 224 3.27 -20.73 4.66
CA SER A 224 4.65 -20.39 4.29
C SER A 224 5.18 -19.17 5.04
N GLY A 225 4.31 -18.43 5.73
CA GLY A 225 4.63 -17.15 6.36
C GLY A 225 4.89 -16.05 5.34
N GLU A 226 4.21 -16.10 4.18
CA GLU A 226 4.32 -15.09 3.12
C GLU A 226 3.55 -13.81 3.45
N LEU A 227 2.52 -13.92 4.30
CA LEU A 227 1.62 -12.83 4.68
C LEU A 227 2.09 -12.12 5.97
N VAL A 228 3.37 -11.73 5.99
CA VAL A 228 4.01 -11.00 7.10
C VAL A 228 4.52 -9.66 6.59
N GLY A 229 4.28 -8.59 7.35
CA GLY A 229 4.89 -7.29 7.08
C GLY A 229 6.24 -7.12 7.77
N TYR A 230 6.69 -5.87 7.78
CA TYR A 230 7.87 -5.40 8.49
C TYR A 230 7.59 -3.99 9.04
N TYR A 231 8.55 -3.45 9.78
CA TYR A 231 8.61 -2.02 10.09
C TYR A 231 10.04 -1.52 9.96
N GLU A 232 10.20 -0.22 9.74
CA GLU A 232 11.46 0.49 9.78
C GLU A 232 11.72 1.01 11.21
N PRO A 233 12.83 0.61 11.85
CA PRO A 233 13.13 1.05 13.21
C PRO A 233 13.26 2.58 13.32
N GLU A 234 12.70 3.18 14.37
CA GLU A 234 12.90 4.62 14.61
C GLU A 234 14.28 4.93 15.20
N ASP A 235 14.82 4.00 16.01
CA ASP A 235 16.14 4.14 16.59
C ASP A 235 17.22 4.21 15.50
N LYS A 236 18.01 5.28 15.52
CA LYS A 236 19.12 5.48 14.57
C LYS A 236 20.21 4.43 14.75
N ALA A 237 20.47 3.97 15.98
CA ALA A 237 21.46 2.93 16.22
C ALA A 237 21.02 1.61 15.58
N GLU A 238 19.75 1.24 15.72
CA GLU A 238 19.18 0.08 15.06
C GLU A 238 19.16 0.22 13.52
N ARG A 239 18.77 1.38 12.99
CA ARG A 239 18.81 1.66 11.54
C ARG A 239 20.18 1.56 10.91
N SER A 240 21.25 1.79 11.69
CA SER A 240 22.62 1.61 11.19
C SER A 240 22.97 0.14 10.92
N VAL A 241 22.22 -0.80 11.49
CA VAL A 241 22.41 -2.24 11.36
C VAL A 241 21.41 -2.85 10.38
N THR A 242 20.15 -2.40 10.41
CA THR A 242 19.11 -2.87 9.50
C THR A 242 18.09 -1.80 9.19
N HIS A 243 17.73 -1.68 7.91
CA HIS A 243 16.69 -0.75 7.47
C HIS A 243 15.29 -1.27 7.79
N LYS A 244 15.08 -2.60 7.81
CA LYS A 244 13.77 -3.23 8.00
C LYS A 244 13.85 -4.35 9.05
N ARG A 245 12.79 -4.50 9.84
CA ARG A 245 12.58 -5.61 10.78
C ARG A 245 11.33 -6.37 10.39
N TYR A 246 11.52 -7.59 9.89
CA TYR A 246 10.43 -8.45 9.46
C TYR A 246 9.74 -9.10 10.66
N LEU A 247 8.40 -9.06 10.64
CA LEU A 247 7.58 -9.77 11.62
C LEU A 247 7.79 -11.28 11.47
N ALA A 248 7.76 -11.99 12.59
CA ALA A 248 7.84 -13.44 12.60
C ALA A 248 6.50 -14.08 12.16
N PRO A 249 6.52 -15.34 11.68
CA PRO A 249 5.30 -16.04 11.25
C PRO A 249 4.13 -16.08 12.26
N PRO A 250 4.35 -16.07 13.59
CA PRO A 250 3.24 -15.92 14.55
C PRO A 250 2.50 -14.57 14.45
N ASN A 251 3.18 -13.50 14.04
CA ASN A 251 2.63 -12.15 13.84
C ASN A 251 2.15 -11.89 12.40
N ARG A 252 1.97 -12.93 11.59
CA ARG A 252 1.31 -12.80 10.27
C ARG A 252 -0.11 -12.25 10.39
N ILE A 253 -0.62 -11.78 9.25
CA ILE A 253 -1.98 -11.23 9.15
C ILE A 253 -3.03 -12.19 9.73
N SER A 254 -4.01 -11.65 10.44
CA SER A 254 -5.08 -12.44 11.06
C SER A 254 -6.24 -12.77 10.13
N PRO A 255 -7.04 -13.79 10.46
CA PRO A 255 -8.29 -14.09 9.79
C PRO A 255 -9.24 -12.88 9.71
N ARG A 256 -9.35 -12.10 10.80
CA ARG A 256 -10.22 -10.91 10.85
C ARG A 256 -9.71 -9.79 9.94
N GLU A 257 -8.39 -9.57 9.92
CA GLU A 257 -7.74 -8.63 9.01
C GLU A 257 -7.95 -9.01 7.54
N VAL A 258 -7.83 -10.30 7.21
CA VAL A 258 -8.12 -10.79 5.85
C VAL A 258 -9.59 -10.57 5.47
N ALA A 259 -10.52 -10.83 6.38
CA ALA A 259 -11.95 -10.61 6.11
C ALA A 259 -12.26 -9.15 5.80
N ILE A 260 -11.80 -8.21 6.63
CA ILE A 260 -12.10 -6.79 6.44
C ILE A 260 -11.43 -6.23 5.18
N LEU A 261 -10.20 -6.65 4.86
CA LEU A 261 -9.51 -6.23 3.64
C LEU A 261 -10.22 -6.75 2.40
N LEU A 262 -10.71 -8.00 2.42
CA LEU A 262 -11.47 -8.54 1.30
C LEU A 262 -12.75 -7.76 1.03
N GLU A 263 -13.51 -7.44 2.08
CA GLU A 263 -14.80 -6.74 1.93
C GLU A 263 -14.65 -5.25 1.62
N VAL A 264 -13.81 -4.56 2.39
CA VAL A 264 -13.72 -3.09 2.35
C VAL A 264 -12.83 -2.63 1.20
N VAL A 265 -11.63 -3.20 1.12
CA VAL A 265 -10.59 -2.75 0.19
C VAL A 265 -10.77 -3.43 -1.16
N LEU A 266 -10.84 -4.76 -1.17
CA LEU A 266 -10.86 -5.53 -2.42
C LEU A 266 -12.26 -5.65 -3.03
N GLY A 267 -13.32 -5.28 -2.30
CA GLY A 267 -14.70 -5.32 -2.78
C GLY A 267 -15.22 -6.73 -3.06
N GLU A 268 -14.65 -7.74 -2.41
CA GLU A 268 -15.06 -9.13 -2.53
C GLU A 268 -16.32 -9.42 -1.69
N THR A 269 -17.01 -10.50 -2.03
CA THR A 269 -18.24 -10.89 -1.32
C THR A 269 -17.95 -11.27 0.14
N THR A 270 -18.89 -10.96 1.05
CA THR A 270 -18.87 -11.39 2.46
C THR A 270 -18.67 -12.90 2.60
N GLU A 271 -19.23 -13.70 1.69
CA GLU A 271 -19.06 -15.16 1.73
C GLU A 271 -17.60 -15.58 1.45
N LEU A 272 -16.93 -14.95 0.48
CA LEU A 272 -15.52 -15.21 0.22
C LEU A 272 -14.64 -14.75 1.39
N ALA A 273 -14.93 -13.59 1.97
CA ALA A 273 -14.23 -13.06 3.14
C ALA A 273 -14.36 -14.02 4.34
N ARG A 274 -15.59 -14.44 4.67
CA ARG A 274 -15.90 -15.38 5.74
C ARG A 274 -15.21 -16.73 5.54
N ARG A 275 -15.26 -17.30 4.32
CA ARG A 275 -14.59 -18.57 4.00
C ARG A 275 -13.07 -18.45 4.10
N SER A 276 -12.50 -17.32 3.69
CA SER A 276 -11.06 -17.05 3.76
C SER A 276 -10.57 -16.98 5.21
N ALA A 277 -11.29 -16.23 6.05
CA ALA A 277 -11.01 -16.16 7.49
C ALA A 277 -11.14 -17.54 8.16
N ALA A 278 -12.23 -18.26 7.93
CA ALA A 278 -12.44 -19.58 8.52
C ALA A 278 -11.35 -20.60 8.13
N MET A 279 -10.85 -20.53 6.89
CA MET A 279 -9.75 -21.38 6.44
C MET A 279 -8.44 -21.07 7.19
N MET A 280 -8.13 -19.79 7.40
CA MET A 280 -6.95 -19.38 8.17
C MET A 280 -7.06 -19.75 9.65
N GLU A 281 -8.25 -19.64 10.25
CA GLU A 281 -8.50 -20.05 11.63
C GLU A 281 -8.19 -21.53 11.86
N GLN A 282 -8.62 -22.39 10.94
CA GLN A 282 -8.32 -23.83 10.98
C GLN A 282 -6.82 -24.16 10.92
N ASN A 283 -6.00 -23.24 10.40
CA ASN A 283 -4.55 -23.42 10.33
C ASN A 283 -3.80 -22.80 11.52
N ARG A 284 -4.48 -22.06 12.41
CA ARG A 284 -3.83 -21.52 13.62
C ARG A 284 -3.53 -22.65 14.60
N HIS A 285 -2.34 -22.63 15.18
CA HIS A 285 -2.01 -23.47 16.32
C HIS A 285 -2.43 -22.76 17.61
N PRO A 286 -3.08 -23.47 18.56
CA PRO A 286 -3.67 -22.86 19.77
C PRO A 286 -2.67 -22.22 20.74
N SER A 287 -1.37 -22.31 20.49
CA SER A 287 -0.29 -21.83 21.35
C SER A 287 0.32 -20.48 20.96
N GLY A 288 -0.20 -19.81 19.92
CA GLY A 288 0.37 -18.56 19.38
C GLY A 288 -0.47 -17.30 19.55
N ASP A 289 -1.66 -17.39 20.15
CA ASP A 289 -2.51 -16.22 20.32
C ASP A 289 -2.05 -15.44 21.55
N GLY A 290 -1.35 -14.33 21.30
CA GLY A 290 -1.45 -13.18 22.19
C GLY A 290 -2.93 -12.82 22.39
N PRO A 291 -3.28 -12.07 23.46
CA PRO A 291 -4.68 -11.80 23.81
C PRO A 291 -5.46 -11.38 22.56
N LEU A 292 -6.53 -12.11 22.26
CA LEU A 292 -7.44 -11.80 21.17
C LEU A 292 -7.84 -10.32 21.30
N CYS A 293 -7.64 -9.51 20.26
CA CYS A 293 -8.25 -8.18 20.19
C CYS A 293 -9.76 -8.39 20.29
N GLN A 294 -10.32 -8.15 21.46
CA GLN A 294 -11.76 -8.07 21.63
C GLN A 294 -12.16 -6.62 21.33
N ASP A 295 -13.27 -6.48 20.62
CA ASP A 295 -13.91 -5.19 20.36
C ASP A 295 -14.62 -4.69 21.63
#